data_AF-A0A2N8M5X4-F1
#
_entry.id   AF-A0A2N8M5X4-F1
#
_cell.length_a   1.000
_cell.length_b   1.000
_cell.length_c   1.000
_cell.angle_alpha   90.00
_cell.angle_beta   90.00
_cell.angle_gamma   90.00
#
_symmetry.space_group_name_H-M   'P 1'
#
loop_
_entity.id
_entity.type
_entity.pdbx_description
1 polymer ?
#
loop_
_entity_poly.entity_id
_entity_poly.type
_entity_poly.pdbx_seq_one_letter_code
_entity_poly.pdbx_strand_id
1 'polypeptide(L)'
;MSLSASSVVLCRAPFGFPAGLPDWPRRAISLTRDFLDALVALKLLDRHDGRYCNTAETDLFLDRGKPTYVGGLLEMANSRLYHNWGLLTEALKTGRNQAEAKGSSDMFAALYADPKRLRGFLAAMSGSSLAPAQAIAAKFPWQNYKSFVDIGSAQGMLPATVARAHPHLSGAG
;
A
#
# COMPACT_ATOMS: atom_id res chain seq x y z
N MET A 1 -14.80 39.08 -20.90
CA MET A 1 -13.94 37.91 -21.15
C MET A 1 -14.03 37.00 -19.92
N SER A 2 -14.82 35.94 -20.04
CA SER A 2 -15.21 35.03 -18.95
C SER A 2 -14.32 33.78 -19.02
N LEU A 3 -13.61 33.44 -17.94
CA LEU A 3 -12.80 32.23 -17.87
C LEU A 3 -13.61 31.11 -17.23
N SER A 4 -13.88 30.10 -18.05
CA SER A 4 -14.63 28.88 -17.76
C SER A 4 -13.87 27.99 -16.76
N ALA A 5 -14.55 27.58 -15.70
CA ALA A 5 -14.12 26.52 -14.81
C ALA A 5 -14.43 25.17 -15.46
N SER A 6 -13.47 24.59 -16.17
CA SER A 6 -13.56 23.22 -16.67
C SER A 6 -12.16 22.64 -16.86
N SER A 7 -12.05 21.36 -16.53
CA SER A 7 -10.89 20.48 -16.75
C SER A 7 -9.88 20.36 -15.60
N VAL A 8 -10.31 19.77 -14.48
CA VAL A 8 -9.45 18.83 -13.73
C VAL A 8 -9.59 17.48 -14.42
N VAL A 9 -8.70 17.20 -15.38
CA VAL A 9 -8.60 15.87 -16.00
C VAL A 9 -7.67 15.06 -15.12
N LEU A 10 -8.23 14.18 -14.28
CA LEU A 10 -7.50 13.05 -13.69
C LEU A 10 -7.05 12.15 -14.84
N CYS A 11 -5.79 12.28 -15.27
CA CYS A 11 -5.20 11.35 -16.21
C CYS A 11 -5.03 9.99 -15.52
N ARG A 12 -5.94 9.06 -15.86
CA ARG A 12 -5.87 7.60 -15.70
C ARG A 12 -5.57 7.06 -14.29
N ALA A 13 -6.58 7.13 -13.43
CA ALA A 13 -6.88 6.09 -12.43
C ALA A 13 -8.42 5.94 -12.39
N PRO A 14 -8.99 4.78 -12.03
CA PRO A 14 -10.44 4.51 -12.16
C PRO A 14 -11.26 5.16 -11.04
N PHE A 15 -10.92 6.39 -10.64
CA PHE A 15 -11.83 7.24 -9.91
C PHE A 15 -12.70 7.97 -10.93
N GLY A 16 -13.59 7.21 -11.57
CA GLY A 16 -14.70 7.79 -12.30
C GLY A 16 -15.53 8.58 -11.29
N PHE A 17 -15.45 9.90 -11.32
CA PHE A 17 -16.50 10.72 -10.75
C PHE A 17 -17.80 10.30 -11.44
N PRO A 18 -18.84 9.86 -10.71
CA PRO A 18 -20.10 9.53 -11.32
C PRO A 18 -20.59 10.76 -12.11
N ALA A 19 -20.87 10.56 -13.40
CA ALA A 19 -21.46 11.58 -14.24
C ALA A 19 -22.83 11.96 -13.65
N GLY A 20 -22.89 13.10 -12.96
CA GLY A 20 -24.06 13.56 -12.21
C GLY A 20 -23.74 13.94 -10.77
N LEU A 21 -22.71 14.78 -10.54
CA LEU A 21 -22.37 15.24 -9.20
C LEU A 21 -23.40 16.28 -8.72
N PRO A 22 -23.95 16.15 -7.50
CA PRO A 22 -24.79 17.18 -6.90
C PRO A 22 -23.99 18.47 -6.67
N ASP A 23 -24.66 19.63 -6.72
CA ASP A 23 -24.07 20.95 -6.48
C ASP A 23 -23.38 21.00 -5.12
N TRP A 24 -22.06 20.78 -5.14
CA TRP A 24 -21.25 20.75 -3.94
C TRP A 24 -21.06 22.20 -3.44
N PRO A 25 -21.32 22.48 -2.15
CA PRO A 25 -21.21 23.84 -1.63
C PRO A 25 -19.79 24.39 -1.83
N ARG A 26 -19.65 25.68 -2.18
CA ARG A 26 -18.35 26.32 -2.51
C ARG A 26 -17.23 26.06 -1.50
N ARG A 27 -17.56 25.93 -0.21
CA ARG A 27 -16.60 25.57 0.86
C ARG A 27 -15.89 24.26 0.61
N ALA A 28 -16.60 23.29 0.06
CA ALA A 28 -16.10 21.95 -0.09
C ALA A 28 -15.35 21.76 -1.43
N ILE A 29 -15.46 22.73 -2.37
CA ILE A 29 -14.52 22.91 -3.50
C ILE A 29 -13.16 23.44 -3.01
N SER A 30 -13.15 24.35 -2.02
CA SER A 30 -11.90 24.85 -1.40
C SER A 30 -11.13 23.70 -0.74
N LEU A 31 -11.81 22.90 0.08
CA LEU A 31 -11.18 21.81 0.82
C LEU A 31 -10.56 20.74 -0.10
N THR A 32 -11.17 20.45 -1.26
CA THR A 32 -10.56 19.56 -2.25
C THR A 32 -9.28 20.13 -2.81
N ARG A 33 -9.24 21.43 -3.13
CA ARG A 33 -8.03 22.07 -3.63
C ARG A 33 -6.93 22.09 -2.56
N ASP A 34 -7.29 22.47 -1.33
CA ASP A 34 -6.35 22.52 -0.21
C ASP A 34 -5.75 21.14 0.07
N PHE A 35 -6.56 20.08 -0.04
CA PHE A 35 -6.08 18.69 0.08
C PHE A 35 -5.13 18.30 -1.05
N LEU A 36 -5.47 18.58 -2.31
CA LEU A 36 -4.59 18.28 -3.44
C LEU A 36 -3.30 19.10 -3.39
N ASP A 37 -3.36 20.35 -2.95
CA ASP A 37 -2.19 21.20 -2.74
C ASP A 37 -1.31 20.68 -1.59
N ALA A 38 -1.92 20.11 -0.54
CA ALA A 38 -1.16 19.38 0.48
C ALA A 38 -0.46 18.13 -0.09
N LEU A 39 -1.12 17.38 -0.99
CA LEU A 39 -0.47 16.25 -1.67
C LEU A 39 0.67 16.68 -2.60
N VAL A 40 0.58 17.86 -3.21
CA VAL A 40 1.69 18.48 -3.96
C VAL A 40 2.84 18.84 -3.01
N ALA A 41 2.54 19.45 -1.87
CA ALA A 41 3.55 19.76 -0.85
C ALA A 41 4.25 18.50 -0.30
N LEU A 42 3.51 17.38 -0.20
CA LEU A 42 4.03 16.06 0.17
C LEU A 42 4.74 15.33 -0.99
N LYS A 43 4.83 15.94 -2.18
CA LYS A 43 5.43 15.37 -3.40
C LYS A 43 4.77 14.08 -3.88
N LEU A 44 3.48 13.93 -3.62
CA LEU A 44 2.67 12.84 -4.13
C LEU A 44 2.01 13.21 -5.46
N LEU A 45 1.78 14.50 -5.71
CA LEU A 45 1.25 15.02 -6.96
C LEU A 45 2.14 16.15 -7.49
N ASP A 46 2.15 16.30 -8.81
CA ASP A 46 2.59 17.51 -9.49
C ASP A 46 1.38 18.37 -9.85
N ARG A 47 1.60 19.68 -9.96
CA ARG A 47 0.58 20.64 -10.38
C ARG A 47 1.06 21.48 -11.56
N HIS A 48 0.37 21.39 -12.68
CA HIS A 48 0.65 22.14 -13.91
C HIS A 48 -0.62 22.85 -14.38
N ASP A 49 -0.59 24.17 -14.50
CA ASP A 49 -1.70 24.99 -14.99
C ASP A 49 -3.05 24.71 -14.30
N GLY A 50 -3.00 24.46 -12.98
CA GLY A 50 -4.19 24.14 -12.19
C GLY A 50 -4.69 22.70 -12.30
N ARG A 51 -3.98 21.83 -13.03
CA ARG A 51 -4.23 20.39 -13.11
C ARG A 51 -3.27 19.63 -12.22
N TYR A 52 -3.74 18.53 -11.66
CA TYR A 52 -2.96 17.65 -10.81
C TYR A 52 -2.67 16.33 -11.53
N CYS A 53 -1.45 15.84 -11.42
CA CYS A 53 -1.04 14.53 -11.91
C CYS A 53 -0.16 13.82 -10.89
N ASN A 54 -0.07 12.49 -10.97
CA ASN A 54 0.86 11.73 -10.15
C ASN A 54 2.30 12.15 -10.46
N THR A 55 3.14 12.24 -9.43
CA THR A 55 4.60 12.22 -9.63
C THR A 55 5.04 10.86 -10.18
N ALA A 56 6.27 10.76 -10.67
CA ALA A 56 6.82 9.50 -11.16
C ALA A 56 6.78 8.39 -10.10
N GLU A 57 7.07 8.73 -8.83
CA GLU A 57 7.04 7.80 -7.72
C GLU A 57 5.63 7.34 -7.37
N THR A 58 4.67 8.27 -7.29
CA THR A 58 3.26 7.94 -7.04
C THR A 58 2.68 7.08 -8.16
N ASP A 59 3.00 7.42 -9.40
CA ASP A 59 2.60 6.65 -10.57
C ASP A 59 3.19 5.24 -10.55
N LEU A 60 4.46 5.08 -10.16
CA LEU A 60 5.12 3.79 -10.10
C LEU A 60 4.61 2.91 -8.93
N PHE A 61 4.44 3.49 -7.75
CA PHE A 61 4.25 2.72 -6.51
C PHE A 61 2.82 2.72 -5.97
N LEU A 62 2.01 3.73 -6.30
CA LEU A 62 0.66 3.89 -5.75
C LEU A 62 -0.46 3.74 -6.81
N ASP A 63 -0.12 3.35 -8.03
CA ASP A 63 -1.10 2.91 -9.04
C ASP A 63 -1.45 1.43 -8.85
N ARG A 64 -2.70 1.16 -8.44
CA ARG A 64 -3.25 -0.21 -8.27
C ARG A 64 -3.19 -1.06 -9.54
N GLY A 65 -3.11 -0.45 -10.71
CA GLY A 65 -3.02 -1.14 -11.99
C GLY A 65 -1.64 -1.74 -12.29
N LYS A 66 -0.60 -1.40 -11.51
CA LYS A 66 0.78 -1.79 -11.80
C LYS A 66 1.29 -2.90 -10.88
N PRO A 67 2.16 -3.79 -11.39
CA PRO A 67 2.78 -4.86 -10.58
C PRO A 67 3.69 -4.31 -9.47
N THR A 68 4.08 -3.04 -9.56
CA THR A 68 4.90 -2.31 -8.58
C THR A 68 4.07 -1.66 -7.47
N TYR A 69 2.75 -1.89 -7.42
CA TYR A 69 1.88 -1.31 -6.40
C TYR A 69 2.27 -1.76 -4.98
N VAL A 70 2.53 -0.80 -4.10
CA VAL A 70 2.85 -1.02 -2.68
C VAL A 70 1.79 -0.44 -1.74
N GLY A 71 0.69 0.11 -2.26
CA GLY A 71 -0.35 0.75 -1.46
C GLY A 71 -1.13 -0.20 -0.53
N GLY A 72 -0.98 -1.51 -0.70
CA GLY A 72 -1.54 -2.50 0.25
C GLY A 72 -1.06 -2.26 1.69
N LEU A 73 0.19 -1.82 1.89
CA LEU A 73 0.70 -1.45 3.22
C LEU A 73 -0.04 -0.24 3.79
N LEU A 74 -0.31 0.77 2.97
CA LEU A 74 -1.04 1.98 3.37
C LEU A 74 -2.51 1.68 3.70
N GLU A 75 -3.15 0.81 2.91
CA GLU A 75 -4.51 0.33 3.15
C GLU A 75 -4.61 -0.46 4.47
N MET A 76 -3.62 -1.33 4.74
CA MET A 76 -3.51 -2.03 6.02
C MET A 76 -3.27 -1.06 7.18
N ALA A 77 -2.40 -0.06 6.99
CA ALA A 77 -2.11 0.94 8.00
C ALA A 77 -3.36 1.77 8.35
N ASN A 78 -4.12 2.22 7.34
CA ASN A 78 -5.36 2.97 7.54
C ASN A 78 -6.45 2.13 8.24
N SER A 79 -6.59 0.86 7.87
CA SER A 79 -7.63 -0.02 8.44
C SER A 79 -7.32 -0.50 9.86
N ARG A 80 -6.04 -0.58 10.25
CA ARG A 80 -5.62 -1.21 11.53
C ARG A 80 -4.71 -0.31 12.35
N LEU A 81 -3.56 0.05 11.78
CA LEU A 81 -2.47 0.66 12.54
C LEU A 81 -2.78 2.07 13.02
N TYR A 82 -3.53 2.86 12.23
CA TYR A 82 -3.88 4.23 12.59
C TYR A 82 -4.73 4.30 13.87
N HIS A 83 -5.70 3.40 14.00
CA HIS A 83 -6.51 3.28 15.22
C HIS A 83 -5.66 2.85 16.43
N ASN A 84 -4.77 1.88 16.23
CA ASN A 84 -3.87 1.41 17.30
C ASN A 84 -2.91 2.52 17.77
N TRP A 85 -2.42 3.35 16.85
CA TRP A 85 -1.60 4.52 17.17
C TRP A 85 -2.33 5.53 18.06
N GLY A 86 -3.64 5.70 17.87
CA GLY A 86 -4.48 6.51 18.75
C GLY A 86 -4.55 6.01 20.20
N LEU A 87 -4.16 4.76 20.45
CA LEU A 87 -4.12 4.15 21.79
C LEU A 87 -2.71 4.14 22.42
N LEU A 88 -1.73 4.82 21.82
CA LEU A 88 -0.35 4.82 22.32
C LEU A 88 -0.24 5.27 23.79
N THR A 89 -0.98 6.31 24.18
CA THR A 89 -0.98 6.78 25.58
C THR A 89 -1.37 5.68 26.57
N GLU A 90 -2.39 4.88 26.24
CA GLU A 90 -2.84 3.77 27.07
C GLU A 90 -1.83 2.60 27.04
N ALA A 91 -1.19 2.36 25.89
CA ALA A 91 -0.11 1.39 25.78
C ALA A 91 1.05 1.74 26.72
N LEU A 92 1.47 3.00 26.74
CA LEU A 92 2.56 3.49 27.59
C LEU A 92 2.23 3.42 29.08
N LYS A 93 0.99 3.73 29.46
CA LYS A 93 0.53 3.66 30.86
C LYS A 93 0.40 2.23 31.37
N THR A 94 -0.06 1.31 30.53
CA THR A 94 -0.48 -0.04 30.97
C THR A 94 0.51 -1.13 30.61
N GLY A 95 1.41 -0.90 29.65
CA GLY A 95 2.30 -1.92 29.09
C GLY A 95 1.59 -3.01 28.27
N ARG A 96 0.27 -2.90 28.05
CA ARG A 96 -0.52 -3.93 27.35
C ARG A 96 -0.61 -3.65 25.86
N ASN A 97 -0.67 -4.72 25.06
CA ASN A 97 -0.92 -4.65 23.61
C ASN A 97 -2.28 -3.99 23.34
N GLN A 98 -2.30 -3.00 22.43
CA GLN A 98 -3.50 -2.25 22.03
C GLN A 98 -4.01 -2.60 20.64
N ALA A 99 -3.32 -3.49 19.92
CA ALA A 99 -3.78 -4.01 18.64
C ALA A 99 -5.07 -4.85 18.80
N GLU A 100 -5.59 -5.38 17.70
CA GLU A 100 -6.87 -6.12 17.58
C GLU A 100 -7.07 -7.21 18.65
N ALA A 101 -5.98 -7.70 19.24
CA ALA A 101 -5.94 -8.52 20.42
C ALA A 101 -5.98 -7.71 21.74
N LYS A 102 -7.02 -6.88 21.95
CA LYS A 102 -7.33 -6.36 23.31
C LYS A 102 -7.80 -7.53 24.18
N GLY A 103 -6.86 -8.37 24.61
CA GLY A 103 -7.10 -9.51 25.51
C GLY A 103 -7.30 -10.88 24.84
N SER A 104 -7.17 -11.04 23.52
CA SER A 104 -7.16 -12.38 22.88
C SER A 104 -5.74 -12.79 22.46
N SER A 105 -5.39 -14.06 22.62
CA SER A 105 -4.01 -14.55 22.51
C SER A 105 -3.52 -14.81 21.09
N ASP A 106 -4.30 -14.53 20.04
CA ASP A 106 -3.88 -14.90 18.68
C ASP A 106 -4.40 -13.95 17.58
N MET A 107 -3.55 -12.97 17.23
CA MET A 107 -3.76 -12.07 16.08
C MET A 107 -3.95 -12.84 14.77
N PHE A 108 -3.20 -13.93 14.58
CA PHE A 108 -3.25 -14.70 13.34
C PHE A 108 -4.53 -15.52 13.25
N ALA A 109 -5.02 -16.10 14.35
CA ALA A 109 -6.34 -16.76 14.34
C ALA A 109 -7.46 -15.82 13.90
N ALA A 110 -7.50 -14.60 14.43
CA ALA A 110 -8.50 -13.59 14.02
C ALA A 110 -8.34 -13.17 12.55
N LEU A 111 -7.10 -13.10 12.06
CA LEU A 111 -6.80 -12.78 10.67
C LEU A 111 -7.19 -13.91 9.71
N TYR A 112 -6.89 -15.16 10.06
CA TYR A 112 -7.23 -16.35 9.27
C TYR A 112 -8.73 -16.62 9.22
N ALA A 113 -9.50 -16.16 10.21
CA ALA A 113 -10.96 -16.30 10.24
C ALA A 113 -11.70 -15.45 9.19
N ASP A 114 -11.07 -14.40 8.64
CA ASP A 114 -11.68 -13.52 7.63
C ASP A 114 -10.87 -13.55 6.32
N PRO A 115 -11.34 -14.26 5.27
CA PRO A 115 -10.64 -14.35 3.99
C PRO A 115 -10.42 -13.01 3.27
N LYS A 116 -11.23 -11.99 3.55
CA LYS A 116 -11.05 -10.65 2.95
C LYS A 116 -9.92 -9.90 3.66
N ARG A 117 -9.88 -9.93 4.99
CA ARG A 117 -8.77 -9.37 5.79
C ARG A 117 -7.46 -10.08 5.49
N LEU A 118 -7.49 -11.42 5.42
CA LEU A 118 -6.33 -12.22 5.08
C LEU A 118 -5.76 -11.83 3.72
N ARG A 119 -6.61 -11.69 2.69
CA ARG A 119 -6.15 -11.25 1.35
C ARG A 119 -5.49 -9.87 1.37
N GLY A 120 -6.10 -8.90 2.06
CA GLY A 120 -5.51 -7.56 2.20
C GLY A 120 -4.15 -7.59 2.93
N PHE A 121 -4.06 -8.37 4.01
CA PHE A 121 -2.81 -8.55 4.75
C PHE A 121 -1.70 -9.20 3.90
N LEU A 122 -2.01 -10.29 3.20
CA LEU A 122 -1.02 -11.00 2.39
C LEU A 122 -0.56 -10.18 1.17
N ALA A 123 -1.45 -9.39 0.57
CA ALA A 123 -1.09 -8.43 -0.47
C ALA A 123 -0.15 -7.34 0.07
N ALA A 124 -0.41 -6.82 1.27
CA ALA A 124 0.47 -5.86 1.92
C ALA A 124 1.87 -6.44 2.18
N MET A 125 1.93 -7.68 2.72
CA MET A 125 3.21 -8.38 2.95
C MET A 125 3.98 -8.64 1.66
N SER A 126 3.28 -9.03 0.59
CA SER A 126 3.88 -9.22 -0.73
C SER A 126 4.49 -7.94 -1.28
N GLY A 127 3.76 -6.82 -1.18
CA GLY A 127 4.26 -5.51 -1.59
C GLY A 127 5.51 -5.07 -0.81
N SER A 128 5.53 -5.27 0.51
CA SER A 128 6.70 -4.92 1.34
C SER A 128 7.90 -5.85 1.11
N SER A 129 7.66 -7.12 0.78
CA SER A 129 8.71 -8.12 0.61
C SER A 129 9.36 -8.12 -0.77
N LEU A 130 8.78 -7.45 -1.77
CA LEU A 130 9.27 -7.48 -3.15
C LEU A 130 10.71 -6.94 -3.28
N ALA A 131 10.98 -5.74 -2.75
CA ALA A 131 12.31 -5.14 -2.89
C ALA A 131 13.41 -5.91 -2.12
N PRO A 132 13.19 -6.34 -0.85
CA PRO A 132 14.10 -7.26 -0.18
C PRO A 132 14.29 -8.57 -0.94
N ALA A 133 13.22 -9.16 -1.49
CA ALA A 133 13.31 -10.41 -2.25
C ALA A 133 14.17 -10.26 -3.52
N GLN A 134 14.02 -9.16 -4.25
CA GLN A 134 14.88 -8.84 -5.39
C GLN A 134 16.34 -8.67 -4.99
N ALA A 135 16.60 -7.97 -3.88
CA ALA A 135 17.96 -7.79 -3.37
C ALA A 135 18.60 -9.12 -2.93
N ILE A 136 17.84 -9.98 -2.24
CA ILE A 136 18.28 -11.31 -1.81
C ILE A 136 18.56 -12.19 -3.04
N ALA A 137 17.66 -12.21 -4.02
CA ALA A 137 17.85 -12.96 -5.27
C ALA A 137 19.11 -12.51 -6.03
N ALA A 138 19.43 -11.21 -6.03
CA ALA A 138 20.56 -10.67 -6.77
C ALA A 138 21.91 -10.79 -6.04
N LYS A 139 21.94 -10.65 -4.71
CA LYS A 139 23.19 -10.45 -3.95
C LYS A 139 23.70 -11.69 -3.22
N PHE A 140 22.82 -12.62 -2.88
CA PHE A 140 23.23 -13.85 -2.17
C PHE A 140 23.90 -14.82 -3.17
N PRO A 141 24.96 -15.56 -2.78
CA PRO A 141 25.70 -16.43 -3.69
C PRO A 141 24.97 -17.76 -3.97
N TRP A 142 23.81 -17.67 -4.61
CA TRP A 142 22.90 -18.78 -4.92
C TRP A 142 23.51 -19.91 -5.76
N GLN A 143 24.56 -19.63 -6.53
CA GLN A 143 25.29 -20.63 -7.30
C GLN A 143 25.93 -21.72 -6.44
N ASN A 144 26.18 -21.44 -5.15
CA ASN A 144 26.78 -22.38 -4.22
C ASN A 144 25.75 -23.34 -3.59
N TYR A 145 24.47 -23.22 -3.96
CA TYR A 145 23.36 -23.95 -3.36
C TYR A 145 22.51 -24.63 -4.42
N LYS A 146 21.77 -25.67 -4.01
CA LYS A 146 20.84 -26.42 -4.87
C LYS A 146 19.39 -26.33 -4.41
N SER A 147 19.17 -25.96 -3.16
CA SER A 147 17.83 -25.88 -2.58
C SER A 147 17.74 -24.85 -1.46
N PHE A 148 16.53 -24.36 -1.21
CA PHE A 148 16.24 -23.46 -0.11
C PHE A 148 14.80 -23.63 0.41
N VAL A 149 14.55 -23.17 1.63
CA VAL A 149 13.21 -23.15 2.24
C VAL A 149 12.95 -21.78 2.84
N ASP A 150 11.76 -21.22 2.61
CA ASP A 150 11.28 -20.00 3.23
C ASP A 150 10.24 -20.33 4.32
N ILE A 151 10.59 -20.15 5.59
CA ILE A 151 9.70 -20.49 6.71
C ILE A 151 8.86 -19.26 7.04
N GLY A 152 7.54 -19.38 6.84
CA GLY A 152 6.61 -18.25 6.98
C GLY A 152 6.48 -17.43 5.71
N SER A 153 6.52 -18.09 4.54
CA SER A 153 6.57 -17.46 3.21
C SER A 153 5.35 -16.62 2.83
N ALA A 154 4.28 -16.65 3.63
CA ALA A 154 3.00 -16.01 3.36
C ALA A 154 2.42 -16.44 2.01
N GLN A 155 2.50 -15.59 0.98
CA GLN A 155 2.09 -15.94 -0.40
C GLN A 155 3.28 -16.25 -1.33
N GLY A 156 4.48 -16.42 -0.77
CA GLY A 156 5.65 -16.89 -1.49
C GLY A 156 6.39 -15.82 -2.29
N MET A 157 6.32 -14.53 -1.91
CA MET A 157 6.97 -13.45 -2.65
C MET A 157 8.49 -13.66 -2.77
N LEU A 158 9.15 -14.04 -1.67
CA LEU A 158 10.58 -14.34 -1.64
C LEU A 158 10.93 -15.61 -2.44
N PRO A 159 10.36 -16.79 -2.14
CA PRO A 159 10.74 -18.03 -2.81
C PRO A 159 10.46 -17.99 -4.31
N ALA A 160 9.33 -17.41 -4.72
CA ALA A 160 9.02 -17.26 -6.15
C ALA A 160 10.01 -16.32 -6.85
N THR A 161 10.46 -15.24 -6.19
CA THR A 161 11.44 -14.31 -6.79
C THR A 161 12.81 -14.95 -6.94
N VAL A 162 13.27 -15.69 -5.92
CA VAL A 162 14.54 -16.43 -5.97
C VAL A 162 14.50 -17.53 -7.03
N ALA A 163 13.45 -18.36 -7.04
CA ALA A 163 13.34 -19.47 -8.00
C ALA A 163 13.26 -18.99 -9.46
N ARG A 164 12.62 -17.84 -9.72
CA ARG A 164 12.63 -17.23 -11.07
C ARG A 164 14.01 -16.73 -11.49
N ALA A 165 14.80 -16.20 -10.55
CA ALA A 165 16.14 -15.68 -10.84
C ALA A 165 17.19 -16.80 -10.99
N HIS A 166 16.96 -17.95 -10.34
CA HIS A 166 17.92 -19.05 -10.24
C HIS A 166 17.27 -20.41 -10.56
N PRO A 167 17.11 -20.77 -11.85
CA PRO A 167 16.40 -21.98 -12.27
C PRO A 167 17.03 -23.30 -11.79
N HIS A 168 18.30 -23.28 -11.33
CA HIS A 168 18.98 -24.45 -10.79
C HIS A 168 18.57 -24.79 -9.35
N LEU A 169 17.85 -23.90 -8.66
CA LEU A 169 17.42 -24.09 -7.29
C LEU A 169 16.08 -24.81 -7.19
N SER A 170 15.97 -25.72 -6.20
CA SER A 170 14.70 -26.28 -5.74
C SER A 170 14.25 -25.56 -4.45
N GLY A 171 13.13 -24.84 -4.52
CA GLY A 171 12.61 -24.05 -3.39
C GLY A 171 11.35 -24.67 -2.75
N ALA A 172 11.16 -24.43 -1.46
CA ALA A 172 9.91 -24.67 -0.73
C ALA A 172 9.52 -23.44 0.12
N GLY A 173 8.24 -23.29 0.44
CA GLY A 173 7.71 -22.18 1.24
C GLY A 173 6.37 -22.50 1.88
#